data_AF-A0A9W6LU74-F1
#
_entry.id   AF-A0A9W6LU74-F1
#
_cell.length_a   1.000
_cell.length_b   1.000
_cell.length_c   1.000
_cell.angle_alpha   90.00
_cell.angle_beta   90.00
_cell.angle_gamma   90.00
#
_symmetry.space_group_name_H-M   'P 1'
#
loop_
_entity.id
_entity.type
_entity.pdbx_description
1 polymer ?
#
loop_
_entity_poly.entity_id
_entity_poly.type
_entity_poly.pdbx_seq_one_letter_code
_entity_poly.pdbx_strand_id
1 'polypeptide(L)'
;MSSSVASELSRRLAQDAEAVCRYYLSNGRRHGRYWIVGDVRNTPGRSLFVRLTGPESGKGAAGHWTDYVAPRVMLRICDWARFHQRLIAPTQHNVSAMQEVA
;
A
#
# COMPACT_ATOMS: atom_id res chain seq x y z
N MET A 1 -3.98 -12.80 24.84
CA MET A 1 -3.17 -12.47 23.65
C MET A 1 -2.88 -10.97 23.71
N SER A 2 -1.69 -10.59 24.16
CA SER A 2 -1.31 -9.16 24.22
C SER A 2 -1.05 -8.71 22.78
N SER A 3 -2.02 -8.01 22.19
CA SER A 3 -1.78 -7.25 20.96
C SER A 3 -0.60 -6.33 21.27
N SER A 4 0.53 -6.55 20.61
CA SER A 4 1.72 -5.75 20.84
C SER A 4 1.37 -4.26 20.67
N VAL A 5 2.02 -3.37 21.43
CA VAL A 5 1.81 -1.91 21.30
C VAL A 5 1.92 -1.47 19.84
N ALA A 6 2.82 -2.09 19.06
CA ALA A 6 2.98 -1.86 17.63
C ALA A 6 1.74 -2.23 16.80
N SER A 7 1.07 -3.34 17.13
CA SER A 7 -0.15 -3.78 16.45
C SER A 7 -1.32 -2.83 16.70
N GLU A 8 -1.50 -2.36 17.93
CA GLU A 8 -2.55 -1.37 18.26
C GLU A 8 -2.25 0.00 17.64
N LEU A 9 -0.99 0.43 17.64
CA LEU A 9 -0.57 1.66 16.96
C LEU A 9 -0.84 1.58 15.45
N SER A 10 -0.48 0.46 14.82
CA SER A 10 -0.71 0.23 13.39
C SER A 10 -2.20 0.28 13.05
N ARG A 11 -3.06 -0.29 13.90
CA ARG A 11 -4.52 -0.26 13.71
C ARG A 11 -5.07 1.17 13.78
N ARG A 12 -4.63 1.97 14.74
CA ARG A 12 -5.05 3.38 14.86
C ARG A 12 -4.59 4.20 13.66
N LEU A 13 -3.33 4.04 13.23
CA LEU A 13 -2.81 4.71 12.04
C LEU A 13 -3.55 4.28 10.76
N ALA A 14 -3.98 3.02 10.68
CA ALA A 14 -4.77 2.50 9.57
C ALA A 14 -6.18 3.09 9.51
N GLN A 15 -6.83 3.34 10.66
CA GLN A 15 -8.13 4.02 10.72
C GLN A 15 -8.04 5.45 10.18
N ASP A 16 -6.97 6.16 10.54
CA ASP A 16 -6.70 7.54 10.12
C ASP A 16 -5.76 7.63 8.91
N ALA A 17 -5.71 6.59 8.07
CA ALA A 17 -4.73 6.47 6.99
C ALA A 17 -4.71 7.68 6.05
N GLU A 18 -5.86 8.32 5.80
CA GLU A 18 -5.93 9.52 4.97
C GLU A 18 -5.26 10.73 5.63
N ALA A 19 -5.46 10.93 6.93
CA ALA A 19 -4.82 12.02 7.67
C ALA A 19 -3.31 11.82 7.75
N VAL A 20 -2.86 10.59 8.01
CA VAL A 20 -1.44 10.20 8.02
C VAL A 20 -0.81 10.43 6.65
N CYS A 21 -1.47 10.00 5.56
CA CYS A 21 -0.98 10.22 4.20
C CYS A 21 -0.92 11.71 3.84
N ARG A 22 -1.90 12.52 4.25
CA ARG A 22 -1.85 13.98 4.02
C ARG A 22 -0.69 14.65 4.75
N TYR A 23 -0.34 14.17 5.95
CA TYR A 23 0.72 14.73 6.77
C TYR A 23 2.12 14.33 6.28
N TYR A 24 2.37 13.04 6.06
CA TYR A 24 3.70 12.52 5.69
C TYR A 24 3.93 12.42 4.18
N LEU A 25 2.87 12.18 3.40
CA LEU A 25 2.91 11.94 1.94
C LEU A 25 2.13 13.02 1.19
N SER A 26 2.41 14.28 1.51
CA SER A 26 1.70 15.46 1.01
C SER A 26 1.77 15.67 -0.51
N ASN A 27 2.80 15.16 -1.19
CA ASN A 27 2.91 15.19 -2.66
C ASN A 27 2.10 14.09 -3.33
N GLY A 28 1.54 13.17 -2.55
CA GLY A 28 0.58 12.20 -3.02
C GLY A 28 -0.82 12.80 -3.21
N ARG A 29 -1.72 12.00 -3.78
CA ARG A 29 -3.10 12.40 -4.02
C ARG A 29 -4.08 11.27 -3.76
N ARG A 30 -5.27 11.62 -3.27
CA ARG A 30 -6.37 10.68 -3.13
C ARG A 30 -6.96 10.35 -4.51
N HIS A 31 -7.02 9.06 -4.82
CA HIS A 31 -7.68 8.51 -5.98
C HIS A 31 -8.68 7.44 -5.54
N GLY A 32 -9.92 7.85 -5.36
CA GLY A 32 -10.99 7.00 -4.84
C GLY A 32 -10.69 6.49 -3.42
N ARG A 33 -10.46 5.18 -3.32
CA ARG A 33 -10.16 4.45 -2.08
C ARG A 33 -8.65 4.33 -1.79
N TYR A 34 -7.81 4.91 -2.64
CA TYR A 34 -6.36 4.81 -2.53
C TYR A 34 -5.72 6.19 -2.42
N TRP A 35 -4.59 6.27 -1.72
CA TRP A 35 -3.63 7.36 -1.82
C TRP A 35 -2.51 6.93 -2.78
N ILE A 36 -2.17 7.78 -3.72
CA ILE A 36 -1.15 7.49 -4.74
C ILE A 36 0.00 8.48 -4.55
N VAL A 37 1.23 7.97 -4.43
CA VAL A 37 2.46 8.76 -4.33
C VAL A 37 3.59 8.05 -5.11
N GLY A 38 4.72 8.73 -5.31
CA GLY A 38 5.89 8.14 -5.95
C GLY A 38 6.57 7.15 -5.03
N ASP A 39 7.03 7.60 -3.86
CA ASP A 39 7.77 6.75 -2.94
C ASP A 39 7.53 7.16 -1.49
N VAL A 40 8.17 6.43 -0.57
CA VAL A 40 8.19 6.72 0.87
C VAL A 40 8.91 8.02 1.22
N ARG A 41 9.69 8.59 0.30
CA ARG A 41 10.37 9.89 0.44
C ARG A 41 9.49 11.05 -0.04
N ASN A 42 8.20 10.79 -0.27
CA ASN A 42 7.23 11.77 -0.73
C ASN A 42 7.59 12.36 -2.10
N THR A 43 8.24 11.61 -3.00
CA THR A 43 8.37 12.07 -4.38
C THR A 43 7.01 12.00 -5.09
N PRO A 44 6.68 12.96 -5.97
CA PRO A 44 5.46 12.89 -6.76
C PRO A 44 5.55 11.71 -7.75
N GLY A 45 4.51 10.88 -7.82
CA GLY A 45 4.53 9.70 -8.69
C GLY A 45 3.32 8.79 -8.53
N ARG A 46 3.44 7.55 -9.03
CA ARG A 46 2.34 6.56 -9.08
C ARG A 46 2.83 5.12 -8.81
N SER A 47 3.92 4.99 -8.06
CA SER A 47 4.53 3.70 -7.73
C SER A 47 4.03 3.19 -6.39
N LEU A 48 3.81 4.08 -5.42
CA LEU A 48 3.32 3.73 -4.09
C LEU A 48 1.82 4.00 -3.94
N PHE A 49 1.08 2.99 -3.46
CA PHE A 49 -0.36 3.04 -3.24
C PHE A 49 -0.68 2.67 -1.81
N VAL A 50 -1.49 3.49 -1.11
CA VAL A 50 -1.99 3.21 0.24
C VAL A 50 -3.50 3.05 0.19
N ARG A 51 -4.06 2.03 0.84
CA ARG A 51 -5.52 1.87 0.96
C ARG A 51 -6.06 2.76 2.07
N LEU A 52 -7.02 3.62 1.73
CA LEU A 52 -7.66 4.53 2.69
C LEU A 52 -8.90 3.93 3.34
N THR A 53 -9.53 2.95 2.69
CA THR A 53 -10.79 2.36 3.15
C THR A 53 -10.69 0.84 3.14
N GLY A 54 -11.14 0.19 4.21
CA GLY A 54 -11.16 -1.25 4.34
C GLY A 54 -11.53 -1.68 5.76
N PRO A 55 -11.63 -2.99 6.03
CA PRO A 55 -11.73 -3.51 7.38
C PRO A 55 -10.49 -3.13 8.20
N GLU A 56 -10.59 -3.16 9.53
CA GLU A 56 -9.46 -2.84 10.42
C GLU A 56 -8.35 -3.90 10.39
N SER A 57 -8.70 -5.12 10.00
CA SER A 57 -7.79 -6.26 9.95
C SER A 57 -8.13 -7.19 8.78
N GLY A 58 -7.12 -7.87 8.24
CA GLY A 58 -7.28 -8.87 7.20
C GLY A 58 -7.07 -8.33 5.77
N LYS A 59 -7.49 -9.12 4.78
CA LYS A 59 -7.23 -8.83 3.37
C LYS A 59 -8.01 -7.58 2.93
N GLY A 60 -7.27 -6.58 2.45
CA GLY A 60 -7.84 -5.31 1.98
C GLY A 60 -8.09 -4.29 3.09
N ALA A 61 -7.47 -4.47 4.26
CA ALA A 61 -7.54 -3.50 5.35
C ALA A 61 -7.06 -2.11 4.97
N ALA A 62 -7.58 -1.09 5.66
CA ALA A 62 -7.07 0.27 5.56
C ALA A 62 -5.62 0.34 6.06
N GLY A 63 -4.83 1.30 5.57
CA GLY A 63 -3.42 1.45 5.92
C GLY A 63 -2.47 0.48 5.22
N HIS A 64 -2.98 -0.57 4.55
CA HIS A 64 -2.13 -1.43 3.73
C HIS A 64 -1.61 -0.67 2.52
N TRP A 65 -0.30 -0.70 2.32
CA TRP A 65 0.36 -0.08 1.19
C TRP A 65 1.03 -1.12 0.29
N THR A 66 1.21 -0.75 -0.97
CA THR A 66 1.87 -1.54 -2.01
C THR A 66 2.73 -0.59 -2.82
N ASP A 67 4.03 -0.90 -2.93
CA ASP A 67 4.92 -0.23 -3.87
C ASP A 67 5.11 -1.08 -5.12
N TYR A 68 5.05 -0.43 -6.28
CA TYR A 68 5.29 -1.05 -7.58
C TYR A 68 6.53 -0.43 -8.20
N VAL A 69 7.56 -1.25 -8.39
CA VAL A 69 8.68 -0.92 -9.26
C VAL A 69 8.27 -1.24 -10.68
N ALA A 70 7.62 -0.29 -11.35
CA ALA A 70 7.21 -0.47 -12.74
C ALA A 70 8.31 0.04 -13.69
N PRO A 71 8.79 -0.76 -14.65
CA PRO A 71 9.48 -0.24 -15.83
C PRO A 71 8.58 0.68 -16.67
N ARG A 72 7.26 0.68 -16.44
CA ARG A 72 6.26 1.62 -16.98
C ARG A 72 4.91 1.44 -16.29
N VAL A 73 4.33 2.57 -15.88
CA VAL A 73 3.07 2.72 -15.13
C VAL A 73 1.94 1.83 -15.66
N MET A 74 1.40 0.99 -14.78
CA MET A 74 0.19 0.20 -15.02
C MET A 74 -1.04 1.08 -14.82
N LEU A 75 -1.45 1.84 -15.84
CA LEU A 75 -2.84 2.30 -15.95
C LEU A 75 -3.33 2.25 -17.40
N ARG A 76 -3.90 1.10 -17.75
CA ARG A 76 -5.23 0.96 -18.38
C ARG A 76 -5.62 -0.51 -18.35
N ILE A 77 -6.81 -0.79 -17.85
CA ILE A 77 -7.40 -2.15 -17.78
C ILE A 77 -7.68 -2.73 -19.18
N CYS A 78 -7.72 -1.88 -20.23
CA CYS A 78 -8.02 -2.28 -21.61
C CYS A 78 -6.82 -2.92 -22.35
N ASP A 79 -5.57 -2.72 -21.90
CA ASP A 79 -4.39 -3.32 -22.53
C ASP A 79 -4.09 -4.75 -22.04
N TRP A 80 -4.84 -5.23 -21.04
CA TRP A 80 -4.68 -6.56 -20.44
C TRP A 80 -5.00 -7.69 -21.44
N ALA A 81 -5.95 -7.48 -22.36
CA ALA A 81 -6.50 -8.54 -23.20
C ALA A 81 -5.54 -9.12 -24.27
N ARG A 82 -4.33 -8.56 -24.47
CA ARG A 82 -3.42 -9.00 -25.54
C ARG A 82 -2.12 -9.66 -25.06
N PHE A 83 -1.88 -9.77 -23.75
CA PHE A 83 -0.57 -10.18 -23.23
C PHE A 83 -0.64 -11.34 -22.22
N HIS A 84 -1.57 -12.27 -22.40
CA HIS A 84 -1.54 -13.54 -21.67
C HIS A 84 -0.64 -14.55 -22.37
N GLN A 85 0.68 -14.44 -22.18
CA GLN A 85 1.52 -15.63 -22.04
C GLN A 85 2.82 -15.31 -21.31
N ARG A 86 2.86 -15.80 -20.06
CA ARG A 86 4.03 -15.91 -19.17
C ARG A 86 4.64 -14.58 -18.72
N LEU A 87 4.47 -14.25 -17.43
CA LEU A 87 5.56 -14.18 -16.45
C LEU A 87 5.02 -13.78 -15.05
N ILE A 88 5.03 -14.77 -14.16
CA ILE A 88 5.48 -14.76 -12.76
C ILE A 88 5.11 -13.56 -11.85
N ALA A 89 4.31 -13.91 -10.83
CA ALA A 89 4.05 -13.29 -9.52
C ALA A 89 4.55 -11.84 -9.24
N PRO A 90 3.67 -10.89 -8.90
CA PRO A 90 4.11 -9.64 -8.29
C PRO A 90 4.62 -9.92 -6.87
N THR A 91 5.93 -9.71 -6.68
CA THR A 91 6.60 -9.75 -5.39
C THR A 91 6.02 -8.68 -4.48
N GLN A 92 5.14 -9.10 -3.55
CA GLN A 92 4.74 -8.30 -2.41
C GLN A 92 5.92 -8.24 -1.43
N HIS A 93 6.77 -7.23 -1.53
CA HIS A 93 7.70 -6.90 -0.45
C HIS A 93 6.99 -6.00 0.56
N ASN A 94 6.10 -6.58 1.36
CA ASN A 94 5.68 -5.96 2.61
C ASN A 94 6.52 -6.57 3.73
N VAL A 95 7.41 -5.74 4.27
CA VAL A 95 8.23 -6.01 5.45
C VAL A 95 7.27 -6.20 6.63
N SER A 96 6.87 -7.44 6.85
CA SER A 96 6.48 -7.94 8.16
C SER A 96 7.22 -9.27 8.35
N ALA A 97 8.55 -9.16 8.42
CA ALA A 97 9.33 -10.21 9.06
C ALA A 97 8.90 -10.21 10.51
N MET A 98 8.00 -11.14 10.84
CA MET A 98 7.87 -11.62 12.20
C MET A 98 9.24 -12.14 12.62
N GLN A 99 9.93 -11.41 13.50
CA GLN A 99 10.92 -12.05 14.35
C GLN A 99 10.19 -12.44 15.64
N GLU A 100 9.58 -13.61 15.59
CA GLU A 100 9.65 -14.49 16.76
C GLU A 100 11.02 -15.17 16.67
N VAL A 101 11.87 -14.94 17.66
CA VAL A 101 13.04 -15.81 17.89
C VAL A 101 12.99 -16.21 19.36
N ALA A 102 12.87 -17.52 19.55
CA ALA A 102 13.12 -18.24 20.79
C ALA A 102 14.61 -18.20 21.15
#